data_AF-A0A7S4HVH9-F1
#
_entry.id   AF-A0A7S4HVH9-F1
#
_cell.length_a   1.000
_cell.length_b   1.000
_cell.length_c   1.000
_cell.angle_alpha   90.00
_cell.angle_beta   90.00
_cell.angle_gamma   90.00
#
_symmetry.space_group_name_H-M   'P 1'
#
loop_
_entity.id
_entity.type
_entity.pdbx_description
1 polymer ?
#
loop_
_entity_poly.entity_id
_entity_poly.type
_entity_poly.pdbx_seq_one_letter_code
_entity_poly.pdbx_strand_id
1 'polypeptide(L)'
;AFMQNLLSQMQEVTEPEKQMAQFLAASRSPHSDPLLRIISCCVKIFPSKLTGAMQNDCKILWDTLRSYLDIVQSFYHIDNQDTQQLSISAIASLCPIIEAFFVFHSHLWPSKEKAHEIDSSNEAVQKEFASENDMFGFVCRYSTILNSLMREQPELLKSPLAKITLFPSLLSFDIKRKHFQKQLHQIDSRPSKVLKIRVNRATMFEDSFQKMRHLSAEDMKHRISVQFEGEPGVDAGGLLKDWYQELSKQIFNPNYALF
;
A
#
# COMPACT_ATOMS: atom_id res chain seq x y z
N ALA A 1 27.88 -15.26 -13.78
CA ALA A 1 27.19 -16.35 -14.51
C ALA A 1 25.77 -15.96 -14.90
N PHE A 2 24.83 -15.83 -13.94
CA PHE A 2 23.42 -15.45 -14.21
C PHE A 2 23.25 -14.20 -15.08
N MET A 3 23.87 -13.08 -14.69
CA MET A 3 23.82 -11.82 -15.46
C MET A 3 24.41 -11.93 -16.88
N GLN A 4 25.45 -12.74 -17.06
CA GLN A 4 26.11 -12.91 -18.37
C GLN A 4 25.26 -13.78 -19.31
N ASN A 5 24.57 -14.79 -18.78
CA ASN A 5 23.63 -15.62 -19.54
C ASN A 5 22.40 -14.81 -19.96
N LEU A 6 21.87 -13.99 -19.05
CA LEU A 6 20.78 -13.05 -19.32
C LEU A 6 21.12 -12.06 -20.45
N LEU A 7 22.32 -11.45 -20.39
CA LEU A 7 22.79 -10.51 -21.40
C LEU A 7 22.99 -11.15 -22.78
N SER A 8 23.47 -12.39 -22.84
CA SER A 8 23.67 -13.12 -24.09
C SER A 8 22.35 -13.42 -24.81
N GLN A 9 21.28 -13.72 -24.07
CA GLN A 9 19.96 -14.03 -24.64
C GLN A 9 19.16 -12.76 -25.02
N MET A 10 19.54 -11.59 -24.48
CA MET A 10 18.92 -10.30 -24.83
C MET A 10 19.33 -9.78 -26.21
N GLN A 11 20.46 -10.24 -26.77
CA GLN A 11 20.93 -9.85 -28.11
C GLN A 11 20.09 -10.44 -29.26
N GLU A 12 19.18 -11.38 -28.98
CA GLU A 12 18.35 -12.05 -29.98
C GLU A 12 16.97 -11.40 -30.23
N VAL A 13 16.64 -10.29 -29.55
CA VAL A 13 15.32 -9.65 -29.63
C VAL A 13 15.44 -8.27 -30.32
N THR A 14 14.44 -7.92 -31.13
CA THR A 14 14.54 -6.79 -32.09
C THR A 14 14.25 -5.39 -31.56
N GLU A 15 13.66 -5.22 -30.36
CA GLU A 15 13.61 -3.91 -29.65
C GLU A 15 13.62 -4.02 -28.09
N PRO A 16 14.51 -4.83 -27.47
CA PRO A 16 14.57 -4.99 -26.02
C PRO A 16 15.06 -3.71 -25.32
N GLU A 17 15.89 -2.91 -25.98
CA GLU A 17 16.50 -1.72 -25.40
C GLU A 17 15.50 -0.58 -25.16
N LYS A 18 14.53 -0.36 -26.06
CA LYS A 18 13.47 0.65 -25.87
C LYS A 18 12.50 0.28 -24.77
N GLN A 19 12.09 -1.00 -24.71
CA GLN A 19 11.19 -1.49 -23.66
C GLN A 19 11.89 -1.48 -22.30
N MET A 20 13.13 -1.96 -22.24
CA MET A 20 13.94 -1.90 -21.02
C MET A 20 14.20 -0.45 -20.59
N ALA A 21 14.50 0.48 -21.51
CA ALA A 21 14.67 1.90 -21.20
C ALA A 21 13.38 2.57 -20.70
N GLN A 22 12.21 2.25 -21.27
CA GLN A 22 10.92 2.74 -20.77
C GLN A 22 10.59 2.22 -19.37
N PHE A 23 10.88 0.95 -19.07
CA PHE A 23 10.66 0.38 -17.73
C PHE A 23 11.70 0.86 -16.70
N LEU A 24 12.95 1.04 -17.09
CA LEU A 24 13.97 1.71 -16.29
C LEU A 24 13.64 3.21 -16.07
N ALA A 25 12.93 3.86 -16.99
CA ALA A 25 12.44 5.22 -16.79
C ALA A 25 11.22 5.29 -15.84
N ALA A 26 10.35 4.28 -15.84
CA ALA A 26 9.16 4.22 -14.97
C ALA A 26 9.48 3.80 -13.52
N SER A 27 10.54 3.01 -13.32
CA SER A 27 10.95 2.48 -12.01
C SER A 27 11.87 3.41 -11.20
N ARG A 28 11.80 4.74 -11.41
CA ARG A 28 12.64 5.77 -10.76
C ARG A 28 12.41 5.86 -9.23
N SER A 29 12.71 4.78 -8.51
CA SER A 29 13.06 4.84 -7.09
C SER A 29 14.56 5.14 -7.02
N PRO A 30 14.98 6.25 -6.41
CA PRO A 30 16.39 6.67 -6.33
C PRO A 30 17.28 5.72 -5.50
N HIS A 31 16.72 4.65 -4.93
CA HIS A 31 17.42 3.70 -4.05
C HIS A 31 17.57 2.28 -4.63
N SER A 32 17.18 2.05 -5.88
CA SER A 32 17.24 0.71 -6.50
C SER A 32 18.51 0.52 -7.33
N ASP A 33 19.31 -0.50 -6.98
CA ASP A 33 20.53 -0.90 -7.71
C ASP A 33 20.19 -1.18 -9.19
N PRO A 34 20.91 -0.60 -10.16
CA PRO A 34 20.69 -0.80 -11.58
C PRO A 34 20.62 -2.28 -12.00
N LEU A 35 21.42 -3.15 -11.39
CA LEU A 35 21.45 -4.59 -11.71
C LEU A 35 20.16 -5.29 -11.30
N LEU A 36 19.60 -4.92 -10.14
CA LEU A 36 18.37 -5.55 -9.65
C LEU A 36 17.13 -5.03 -10.39
N ARG A 37 17.17 -3.80 -10.91
CA ARG A 37 16.16 -3.27 -11.84
C ARG A 37 16.22 -3.99 -13.18
N ILE A 38 17.42 -4.31 -13.67
CA ILE A 38 17.61 -5.12 -14.88
C ILE A 38 17.00 -6.51 -14.67
N ILE A 39 17.24 -7.17 -13.53
CA ILE A 39 16.62 -8.47 -13.23
C ILE A 39 15.09 -8.37 -13.20
N SER A 40 14.53 -7.35 -12.53
CA SER A 40 13.07 -7.12 -12.50
C SER A 40 12.49 -6.85 -13.91
N CYS A 41 13.22 -6.14 -14.78
CA CYS A 41 12.82 -5.90 -16.17
C CYS A 41 12.92 -7.17 -17.02
N CYS A 42 14.00 -7.95 -16.89
CA CYS A 42 14.18 -9.18 -17.65
C CYS A 42 13.11 -10.23 -17.32
N VAL A 43 12.70 -10.31 -16.05
CA VAL A 43 11.58 -11.17 -15.63
C VAL A 43 10.23 -10.68 -16.21
N LYS A 44 10.00 -9.37 -16.33
CA LYS A 44 8.79 -8.81 -16.96
C LYS A 44 8.71 -9.03 -18.46
N ILE A 45 9.83 -8.92 -19.16
CA ILE A 45 9.89 -8.96 -20.63
C ILE A 45 9.84 -10.41 -21.14
N PHE A 46 10.32 -11.38 -20.35
CA PHE A 46 10.42 -12.79 -20.78
C PHE A 46 9.76 -13.80 -19.83
N PRO A 47 8.46 -13.66 -19.49
CA PRO A 47 7.78 -14.64 -18.63
C PRO A 47 7.69 -16.05 -19.27
N SER A 48 7.73 -16.15 -20.61
CA SER A 48 7.53 -17.39 -21.37
C SER A 48 8.80 -18.04 -21.93
N LYS A 49 10.00 -17.45 -21.73
CA LYS A 49 11.29 -18.00 -22.21
C LYS A 49 12.24 -18.51 -21.11
N LEU A 50 11.77 -18.57 -19.86
CA LEU A 50 12.52 -19.13 -18.74
C LEU A 50 12.69 -20.65 -18.92
N THR A 51 13.77 -21.06 -19.59
CA THR A 51 14.21 -22.46 -19.72
C THR A 51 14.64 -23.04 -18.36
N GLY A 52 14.66 -24.37 -18.24
CA GLY A 52 14.81 -25.09 -16.95
C GLY A 52 16.07 -24.74 -16.14
N ALA A 53 17.17 -24.33 -16.78
CA ALA A 53 18.37 -23.87 -16.06
C ALA A 53 18.14 -22.56 -15.30
N MET A 54 17.42 -21.59 -15.90
CA MET A 54 17.07 -20.33 -15.23
C MET A 54 16.04 -20.53 -14.13
N GLN A 55 15.12 -21.49 -14.25
CA GLN A 55 14.18 -21.83 -13.16
C GLN A 55 14.92 -22.32 -11.91
N ASN A 56 15.98 -23.12 -12.09
CA ASN A 56 16.83 -23.56 -10.99
C ASN A 56 17.65 -22.41 -10.38
N ASP A 57 18.22 -21.53 -11.19
CA ASP A 57 18.96 -20.36 -10.71
C ASP A 57 18.03 -19.39 -9.94
N CYS A 58 16.81 -19.16 -10.43
CA CYS A 58 15.79 -18.38 -9.74
C CYS A 58 15.36 -19.05 -8.43
N LYS A 59 15.22 -20.38 -8.40
CA LYS A 59 14.91 -21.11 -7.17
C LYS A 59 15.98 -20.90 -6.10
N ILE A 60 17.27 -21.00 -6.45
CA ILE A 60 18.37 -20.72 -5.52
C ILE A 60 18.30 -19.28 -5.00
N LEU A 61 18.01 -18.32 -5.88
CA LEU A 61 17.85 -16.91 -5.50
C LEU A 61 16.70 -16.73 -4.49
N TRP A 62 15.54 -17.34 -4.75
CA TRP A 62 14.37 -17.25 -3.85
C TRP A 62 14.60 -17.95 -2.52
N ASP A 63 15.24 -19.12 -2.53
CA ASP A 63 15.59 -19.85 -1.31
C ASP A 63 16.63 -19.09 -0.48
N THR A 64 17.60 -18.44 -1.14
CA THR A 64 18.56 -17.55 -0.47
C THR A 64 17.88 -16.32 0.12
N LEU A 65 16.94 -15.70 -0.61
CA LEU A 65 16.13 -14.59 -0.11
C LEU A 65 15.34 -15.01 1.12
N ARG A 66 14.65 -16.16 1.07
CA ARG A 66 13.89 -16.70 2.21
C ARG A 66 14.79 -16.94 3.42
N SER A 67 15.94 -17.59 3.22
CA SER A 67 16.92 -17.84 4.29
C SER A 67 17.39 -16.53 4.94
N TYR A 68 17.69 -15.51 4.14
CA TYR A 68 18.05 -14.19 4.67
C TYR A 68 16.89 -13.54 5.45
N LEU A 69 15.68 -13.56 4.89
CA LEU A 69 14.51 -12.98 5.56
C LEU A 69 14.16 -13.71 6.87
N ASP A 70 14.33 -15.03 6.92
CA ASP A 70 14.18 -15.83 8.14
C ASP A 70 15.21 -15.44 9.21
N ILE A 71 16.47 -15.25 8.81
CA ILE A 71 17.53 -14.74 9.69
C ILE A 71 17.13 -13.37 10.23
N VAL A 72 16.71 -12.44 9.37
CA VAL A 72 16.29 -11.10 9.80
C VAL A 72 15.07 -11.16 10.72
N GLN A 73 14.08 -11.98 10.40
CA GLN A 73 12.88 -12.16 11.22
C GLN A 73 13.23 -12.69 12.62
N SER A 74 14.24 -13.55 12.74
CA SER A 74 14.73 -14.03 14.04
C SER A 74 15.28 -12.89 14.93
N PHE A 75 15.88 -11.86 14.32
CA PHE A 75 16.39 -10.69 15.04
C PHE A 75 15.31 -9.68 15.44
N TYR A 76 14.18 -9.64 14.73
CA TYR A 76 13.05 -8.75 15.07
C TYR A 76 12.37 -9.11 16.39
N HIS A 77 12.42 -10.39 16.79
CA HIS A 77 11.86 -10.85 18.05
C HIS A 77 12.70 -10.47 19.29
N ILE A 78 13.88 -9.88 19.09
CA ILE A 78 14.74 -9.39 20.17
C ILE A 78 14.46 -7.89 20.30
N ASP A 79 13.79 -7.47 21.37
CA ASP A 79 13.38 -6.08 21.66
C ASP A 79 14.58 -5.13 21.88
N ASN A 80 15.32 -4.84 20.81
CA ASN A 80 16.37 -3.84 20.82
C ASN A 80 16.21 -2.89 19.61
N GLN A 81 15.85 -1.65 19.89
CA GLN A 81 15.47 -0.65 18.86
C GLN A 81 16.61 -0.36 17.86
N ASP A 82 17.86 -0.40 18.31
CA ASP A 82 19.03 -0.18 17.45
C ASP A 82 19.26 -1.36 16.47
N THR A 83 19.02 -2.59 16.93
CA THR A 83 19.12 -3.80 16.10
C THR A 83 18.00 -3.83 15.04
N GLN A 84 16.81 -3.34 15.40
CA GLN A 84 15.70 -3.22 14.45
C GLN A 84 16.02 -2.19 13.34
N GLN A 85 16.56 -1.01 13.65
CA GLN A 85 16.93 -0.02 12.62
C GLN A 85 18.02 -0.51 11.65
N LEU A 86 19.08 -1.15 12.16
CA LEU A 86 20.14 -1.74 11.33
C LEU A 86 19.60 -2.85 10.41
N SER A 87 18.68 -3.68 10.93
CA SER A 87 18.02 -4.72 10.12
C SER A 87 17.15 -4.12 9.01
N ILE A 88 16.47 -3.00 9.27
CA ILE A 88 15.58 -2.35 8.29
C ILE A 88 16.38 -1.76 7.12
N SER A 89 17.52 -1.10 7.39
CA SER A 89 18.40 -0.59 6.34
C SER A 89 18.97 -1.72 5.48
N ALA A 90 19.33 -2.85 6.12
CA ALA A 90 19.80 -4.03 5.41
C ALA A 90 18.68 -4.67 4.55
N ILE A 91 17.44 -4.77 5.06
CA ILE A 91 16.27 -5.23 4.29
C ILE A 91 15.98 -4.28 3.11
N ALA A 92 16.09 -2.97 3.32
CA ALA A 92 15.87 -1.98 2.27
C ALA A 92 16.82 -2.19 1.08
N SER A 93 18.05 -2.66 1.31
CA SER A 93 18.99 -3.03 0.25
C SER A 93 18.50 -4.23 -0.60
N LEU A 94 17.65 -5.10 -0.04
CA LEU A 94 17.07 -6.26 -0.72
C LEU A 94 15.70 -5.97 -1.35
N CYS A 95 15.15 -4.77 -1.16
CA CYS A 95 13.87 -4.38 -1.75
C CYS A 95 13.77 -4.68 -3.25
N PRO A 96 14.82 -4.47 -4.08
CA PRO A 96 14.73 -4.80 -5.50
C PRO A 96 14.59 -6.32 -5.78
N ILE A 97 15.17 -7.18 -4.93
CA ILE A 97 15.02 -8.64 -5.03
C ILE A 97 13.60 -9.05 -4.62
N ILE A 98 13.08 -8.45 -3.55
CA ILE A 98 11.69 -8.64 -3.13
C ILE A 98 10.73 -8.20 -4.25
N GLU A 99 10.96 -7.06 -4.88
CA GLU A 99 10.19 -6.61 -6.04
C GLU A 99 10.29 -7.58 -7.22
N ALA A 100 11.48 -8.10 -7.51
CA ALA A 100 11.67 -9.12 -8.55
C ALA A 100 10.89 -10.41 -8.25
N PHE A 101 10.87 -10.86 -6.99
CA PHE A 101 10.08 -11.99 -6.54
C PHE A 101 8.58 -11.77 -6.79
N PHE A 102 8.06 -10.60 -6.43
CA PHE A 102 6.64 -10.21 -6.64
C PHE A 102 6.25 -10.17 -8.11
N VAL A 103 7.18 -9.73 -8.96
CA VAL A 103 7.00 -9.66 -10.41
C VAL A 103 7.05 -11.04 -11.03
N PHE A 104 8.03 -11.87 -10.65
CA PHE A 104 8.20 -13.24 -11.16
C PHE A 104 6.95 -14.08 -10.92
N HIS A 105 6.44 -14.01 -9.69
CA HIS A 105 5.24 -14.73 -9.29
C HIS A 105 3.97 -13.88 -9.45
N SER A 106 3.99 -12.88 -10.35
CA SER A 106 2.82 -12.02 -10.60
C SER A 106 1.57 -12.80 -11.02
N HIS A 107 1.76 -13.97 -11.64
CA HIS A 107 0.73 -14.92 -12.07
C HIS A 107 0.09 -15.72 -10.92
N LEU A 108 0.75 -15.82 -9.76
CA LEU A 108 0.22 -16.51 -8.59
C LEU A 108 -0.74 -15.63 -7.77
N TRP A 109 -0.84 -14.34 -8.07
CA TRP A 109 -1.78 -13.47 -7.37
C TRP A 109 -3.23 -13.84 -7.71
N PRO A 110 -4.09 -14.05 -6.70
CA PRO A 110 -5.51 -14.30 -6.94
C PRO A 110 -6.22 -13.05 -7.51
N SER A 111 -7.44 -13.25 -8.02
CA SER A 111 -8.34 -12.14 -8.32
C SER A 111 -8.70 -11.37 -7.04
N LYS A 112 -9.21 -10.15 -7.19
CA LYS A 112 -9.56 -9.29 -6.05
C LYS A 112 -10.65 -9.92 -5.18
N GLU A 113 -11.62 -10.58 -5.81
CA GLU A 113 -12.74 -11.26 -5.14
C GLU A 113 -12.22 -12.43 -4.30
N LYS A 114 -11.43 -13.32 -4.91
CA LYS A 114 -10.83 -14.46 -4.22
C LYS A 114 -9.87 -14.03 -3.11
N ALA A 115 -9.10 -12.95 -3.31
CA ALA A 115 -8.24 -12.39 -2.27
C ALA A 115 -9.03 -11.94 -1.03
N HIS A 116 -10.18 -11.28 -1.23
CA HIS A 116 -11.02 -10.81 -0.13
C HIS A 116 -11.70 -11.96 0.62
N GLU A 117 -12.13 -13.01 -0.10
CA GLU A 117 -12.64 -14.24 0.50
C GLU A 117 -11.58 -14.88 1.41
N ILE A 118 -10.33 -14.96 0.94
CA ILE A 118 -9.23 -15.55 1.72
C ILE A 118 -8.86 -14.66 2.92
N ASP A 119 -8.75 -13.34 2.73
CA ASP A 119 -8.40 -12.39 3.79
C ASP A 119 -9.43 -12.39 4.94
N SER A 120 -10.70 -12.62 4.61
CA SER A 120 -11.80 -12.71 5.59
C SER A 120 -12.06 -14.13 6.11
N SER A 121 -11.40 -15.14 5.55
CA SER A 121 -11.53 -16.54 5.96
C SER A 121 -10.80 -16.84 7.28
N ASN A 122 -11.05 -18.02 7.84
CA ASN A 122 -10.38 -18.47 9.06
C ASN A 122 -8.91 -18.87 8.82
N GLU A 123 -8.14 -19.01 9.91
CA GLU A 123 -6.71 -19.35 9.83
C GLU A 123 -6.43 -20.69 9.11
N ALA A 124 -7.33 -21.67 9.19
CA ALA A 124 -7.13 -22.97 8.55
C ALA A 124 -7.14 -22.85 7.03
N VAL A 125 -8.12 -22.12 6.48
CA VAL A 125 -8.24 -21.84 5.05
C VAL A 125 -7.06 -20.99 4.56
N GLN A 126 -6.64 -20.00 5.34
CA GLN A 126 -5.46 -19.21 5.00
C GLN A 126 -4.17 -20.06 4.96
N LYS A 127 -4.00 -21.01 5.89
CA LYS A 127 -2.85 -21.94 5.90
C LYS A 127 -2.88 -22.90 4.72
N GLU A 128 -4.04 -23.43 4.37
CA GLU A 128 -4.22 -24.27 3.18
C GLU A 128 -3.85 -23.49 1.92
N PHE A 129 -4.41 -22.29 1.74
CA PHE A 129 -4.07 -21.43 0.60
C PHE A 129 -2.60 -21.02 0.57
N ALA A 130 -1.97 -20.76 1.73
CA ALA A 130 -0.54 -20.46 1.82
C ALA A 130 0.35 -21.65 1.42
N SER A 131 -0.12 -22.89 1.61
CA SER A 131 0.59 -24.08 1.19
C SER A 131 0.53 -24.30 -0.32
N GLU A 132 -0.58 -23.93 -0.96
CA GLU A 132 -0.78 -24.04 -2.41
C GLU A 132 -0.21 -22.84 -3.18
N ASN A 133 -0.18 -21.67 -2.55
CA ASN A 133 0.20 -20.41 -3.16
C ASN A 133 1.46 -19.84 -2.51
N ASP A 134 2.60 -20.11 -3.14
CA ASP A 134 3.92 -19.68 -2.65
C ASP A 134 4.02 -18.15 -2.47
N MET A 135 3.31 -17.36 -3.28
CA MET A 135 3.26 -15.90 -3.10
C MET A 135 2.52 -15.51 -1.83
N PHE A 136 1.33 -16.07 -1.62
CA PHE A 136 0.56 -15.78 -0.43
C PHE A 136 1.31 -16.26 0.82
N GLY A 137 1.86 -17.47 0.78
CA GLY A 137 2.71 -18.01 1.86
C GLY A 137 3.91 -17.12 2.18
N PHE A 138 4.58 -16.59 1.15
CA PHE A 138 5.66 -15.62 1.33
C PHE A 138 5.18 -14.33 2.03
N VAL A 139 4.08 -13.74 1.55
CA VAL A 139 3.56 -12.48 2.14
C VAL A 139 3.08 -12.68 3.57
N CYS A 140 2.41 -13.80 3.87
CA CYS A 140 2.00 -14.14 5.23
C CYS A 140 3.21 -14.28 6.17
N ARG A 141 4.21 -15.07 5.75
CA ARG A 141 5.40 -15.38 6.56
C ARG A 141 6.21 -14.12 6.90
N TYR A 142 6.43 -13.26 5.90
CA TYR A 142 7.28 -12.08 6.03
C TYR A 142 6.48 -10.77 6.22
N SER A 143 5.20 -10.85 6.60
CA SER A 143 4.30 -9.70 6.76
C SER A 143 4.90 -8.61 7.66
N THR A 144 5.52 -8.98 8.79
CA THR A 144 6.18 -8.03 9.70
C THR A 144 7.28 -7.22 8.99
N ILE A 145 8.18 -7.91 8.29
CA ILE A 145 9.29 -7.28 7.54
C ILE A 145 8.74 -6.39 6.43
N LEU A 146 7.74 -6.87 5.68
CA LEU A 146 7.11 -6.12 4.60
C LEU A 146 6.44 -4.84 5.12
N ASN A 147 5.76 -4.90 6.27
CA ASN A 147 5.20 -3.71 6.91
C ASN A 147 6.29 -2.72 7.35
N SER A 148 7.39 -3.18 7.96
CA SER A 148 8.51 -2.31 8.31
C SER A 148 9.12 -1.64 7.06
N LEU A 149 9.34 -2.40 6.00
CA LEU A 149 9.87 -1.89 4.73
C LEU A 149 8.94 -0.84 4.09
N MET A 150 7.63 -1.09 4.07
CA MET A 150 6.64 -0.16 3.54
C MET A 150 6.48 1.10 4.40
N ARG A 151 6.81 1.03 5.69
CA ARG A 151 6.83 2.20 6.58
C ARG A 151 7.99 3.13 6.25
N GLU A 152 9.18 2.58 6.03
CA GLU A 152 10.38 3.33 5.65
C GLU A 152 10.34 3.84 4.20
N GLN A 153 9.78 3.04 3.30
CA GLN A 153 9.67 3.39 1.87
C GLN A 153 8.20 3.39 1.41
N PRO A 154 7.44 4.47 1.70
CA PRO A 154 6.03 4.58 1.29
C PRO A 154 5.82 4.50 -0.23
N GLU A 155 6.85 4.80 -1.02
CA GLU A 155 6.81 4.70 -2.49
C GLU A 155 6.59 3.26 -3.00
N LEU A 156 6.87 2.24 -2.18
CA LEU A 156 6.60 0.84 -2.51
C LEU A 156 5.09 0.54 -2.67
N LEU A 157 4.22 1.41 -2.14
CA LEU A 157 2.78 1.40 -2.43
C LEU A 157 2.44 1.81 -3.88
N LYS A 158 3.44 2.12 -4.71
CA LYS A 158 3.32 2.30 -6.18
C LYS A 158 3.99 1.17 -6.97
N SER A 159 4.69 0.27 -6.28
CA SER A 159 5.47 -0.79 -6.90
C SER A 159 4.68 -2.11 -6.95
N PRO A 160 5.24 -3.21 -7.49
CA PRO A 160 4.60 -4.52 -7.46
C PRO A 160 4.17 -4.98 -6.05
N LEU A 161 4.83 -4.49 -4.99
CA LEU A 161 4.45 -4.75 -3.60
C LEU A 161 3.09 -4.16 -3.23
N ALA A 162 2.58 -3.18 -3.98
CA ALA A 162 1.23 -2.65 -3.78
C ALA A 162 0.16 -3.74 -3.88
N LYS A 163 0.42 -4.88 -4.55
CA LYS A 163 -0.52 -6.02 -4.58
C LYS A 163 -0.81 -6.61 -3.20
N ILE A 164 0.04 -6.39 -2.18
CA ILE A 164 -0.24 -6.80 -0.80
C ILE A 164 -1.52 -6.14 -0.28
N THR A 165 -1.92 -4.98 -0.82
CA THR A 165 -3.17 -4.32 -0.41
C THR A 165 -4.43 -5.08 -0.79
N LEU A 166 -4.32 -6.15 -1.59
CA LEU A 166 -5.38 -7.15 -1.79
C LEU A 166 -5.68 -7.96 -0.52
N PHE A 167 -4.75 -8.01 0.43
CA PHE A 167 -4.88 -8.68 1.72
C PHE A 167 -4.72 -7.68 2.88
N PRO A 168 -5.73 -6.81 3.16
CA PRO A 168 -5.65 -5.81 4.22
C PRO A 168 -5.35 -6.35 5.62
N SER A 169 -5.67 -7.63 5.92
CA SER A 169 -5.36 -8.24 7.22
C SER A 169 -3.85 -8.30 7.49
N LEU A 170 -3.03 -8.47 6.43
CA LEU A 170 -1.58 -8.59 6.52
C LEU A 170 -0.86 -7.24 6.65
N LEU A 171 -1.59 -6.12 6.56
CA LEU A 171 -1.05 -4.77 6.65
C LEU A 171 -1.35 -4.12 7.99
N SER A 172 -0.36 -3.39 8.52
CA SER A 172 -0.50 -2.58 9.72
C SER A 172 -1.42 -1.38 9.47
N PHE A 173 -2.05 -0.89 10.54
CA PHE A 173 -3.05 0.17 10.45
C PHE A 173 -2.51 1.47 9.82
N ASP A 174 -1.28 1.85 10.13
CA ASP A 174 -0.64 3.06 9.58
C ASP A 174 -0.45 2.97 8.06
N ILE A 175 -0.08 1.80 7.53
CA ILE A 175 0.05 1.58 6.09
C ILE A 175 -1.32 1.59 5.43
N LYS A 176 -2.31 0.89 6.01
CA LYS A 176 -3.70 0.92 5.53
C LYS A 176 -4.24 2.34 5.46
N ARG A 177 -4.02 3.14 6.51
CA ARG A 177 -4.43 4.54 6.58
C ARG A 177 -3.77 5.37 5.48
N LYS A 178 -2.44 5.27 5.30
CA LYS A 178 -1.73 5.99 4.23
C LYS A 178 -2.24 5.59 2.84
N HIS A 179 -2.43 4.29 2.61
CA HIS A 179 -2.95 3.77 1.34
C HIS A 179 -4.38 4.27 1.06
N PHE A 180 -5.27 4.21 2.07
CA PHE A 180 -6.64 4.72 1.98
C PHE A 180 -6.67 6.22 1.69
N GLN A 181 -5.90 7.02 2.44
CA GLN A 181 -5.80 8.46 2.21
C GLN A 181 -5.35 8.74 0.78
N LYS A 182 -4.32 8.05 0.28
CA LYS A 182 -3.84 8.22 -1.09
C LYS A 182 -4.91 7.86 -2.14
N GLN A 183 -5.70 6.81 -1.91
CA GLN A 183 -6.83 6.48 -2.80
C GLN A 183 -7.90 7.57 -2.76
N LEU A 184 -8.20 8.11 -1.58
CA LEU A 184 -9.18 9.19 -1.42
C LEU A 184 -8.76 10.46 -2.19
N HIS A 185 -7.49 10.85 -2.12
CA HIS A 185 -6.97 12.01 -2.87
C HIS A 185 -6.97 11.79 -4.39
N GLN A 186 -6.79 10.55 -4.86
CA GLN A 186 -6.85 10.26 -6.31
C GLN A 186 -8.29 10.38 -6.83
N ILE A 187 -9.27 9.95 -6.05
CA ILE A 187 -10.70 10.09 -6.39
C ILE A 187 -11.08 11.58 -6.44
N ASP A 188 -10.48 12.41 -5.59
CA ASP A 188 -10.79 13.84 -5.46
C ASP A 188 -9.73 14.73 -6.11
N SER A 189 -9.56 14.57 -7.43
CA SER A 189 -8.60 15.36 -8.23
C SER A 189 -9.10 16.77 -8.60
N ARG A 190 -10.28 17.18 -8.12
CA ARG A 190 -10.91 18.46 -8.49
C ARG A 190 -10.43 19.57 -7.54
N PRO A 191 -10.37 20.84 -8.00
CA PRO A 191 -10.10 21.95 -7.10
C PRO A 191 -11.22 22.05 -6.06
N SER A 192 -10.88 21.77 -4.80
CA SER A 192 -11.83 21.84 -3.69
C SER A 192 -12.34 23.27 -3.53
N LYS A 193 -13.63 23.49 -3.80
CA LYS A 193 -14.36 24.68 -3.35
C LYS A 193 -14.47 24.67 -1.82
N VAL A 194 -14.85 25.81 -1.25
CA VAL A 194 -15.12 25.91 0.19
C VAL A 194 -16.63 25.91 0.41
N LEU A 195 -17.12 24.91 1.12
CA LEU A 195 -18.51 24.83 1.56
C LEU A 195 -18.63 25.58 2.89
N LYS A 196 -19.22 26.78 2.86
CA LYS A 196 -19.42 27.59 4.08
C LYS A 196 -20.70 27.18 4.78
N ILE A 197 -20.59 26.78 6.04
CA ILE A 197 -21.72 26.42 6.90
C ILE A 197 -21.79 27.43 8.04
N ARG A 198 -22.92 28.14 8.12
CA ARG A 198 -23.24 29.05 9.22
C ARG A 198 -24.23 28.36 10.15
N VAL A 199 -23.92 28.29 11.43
CA VAL A 199 -24.71 27.59 12.45
C VAL A 199 -24.72 28.36 13.76
N ASN A 200 -25.80 28.22 14.52
CA ASN A 200 -25.86 28.69 15.91
C ASN A 200 -25.43 27.55 16.85
N ARG A 201 -24.71 27.84 17.95
CA ARG A 201 -24.30 26.79 18.90
C ARG A 201 -25.48 26.10 19.58
N ALA A 202 -26.58 26.81 19.82
CA ALA A 202 -27.76 26.26 20.50
C ALA A 202 -28.55 25.27 19.63
N THR A 203 -28.51 25.43 18.31
CA THR A 203 -29.24 24.63 17.31
C THR A 203 -28.29 24.00 16.30
N MET A 204 -27.06 23.71 16.72
CA MET A 204 -25.96 23.34 15.81
C MET A 204 -26.30 22.10 14.98
N PHE A 205 -26.95 21.11 15.60
CA PHE A 205 -27.29 19.85 14.95
C PHE A 205 -28.34 20.04 13.86
N GLU A 206 -29.44 20.71 14.18
CA GLU A 206 -30.53 21.01 13.25
C GLU A 206 -30.07 21.92 12.12
N ASP A 207 -29.33 22.98 12.43
CA ASP A 207 -28.80 23.91 11.43
C ASP A 207 -27.85 23.20 10.46
N SER A 208 -26.95 22.37 10.99
CA SER A 208 -26.03 21.57 10.17
C SER A 208 -26.80 20.60 9.27
N PHE A 209 -27.83 19.94 9.80
CA PHE A 209 -28.67 19.04 9.01
C PHE A 209 -29.37 19.79 7.87
N GLN A 210 -29.98 20.94 8.13
CA GLN A 210 -30.66 21.73 7.10
C GLN A 210 -29.71 22.20 6.00
N LYS A 211 -28.46 22.54 6.34
CA LYS A 211 -27.44 22.94 5.36
C LYS A 211 -26.90 21.76 4.55
N MET A 212 -26.81 20.57 5.14
CA MET A 212 -26.15 19.41 4.53
C MET A 212 -27.12 18.48 3.78
N ARG A 213 -28.39 18.38 4.19
CA ARG A 213 -29.35 17.35 3.70
C ARG A 213 -29.65 17.39 2.20
N HIS A 214 -29.45 18.53 1.54
CA HIS A 214 -29.71 18.71 0.11
C HIS A 214 -28.44 18.72 -0.75
N LEU A 215 -27.27 18.55 -0.14
CA LEU A 215 -25.99 18.50 -0.84
C LEU A 215 -25.84 17.18 -1.58
N SER A 216 -25.30 17.24 -2.80
CA SER A 216 -24.92 16.03 -3.51
C SER A 216 -23.70 15.37 -2.86
N ALA A 217 -23.46 14.10 -3.19
CA ALA A 217 -22.24 13.41 -2.77
C ALA A 217 -20.95 14.09 -3.29
N GLU A 218 -21.03 14.86 -4.39
CA GLU A 218 -19.92 15.66 -4.88
C GLU A 218 -19.75 16.93 -4.02
N ASP A 219 -20.85 17.58 -3.64
CA ASP A 219 -20.80 18.81 -2.85
C ASP A 219 -20.23 18.58 -1.45
N MET A 220 -20.52 17.41 -0.85
CA MET A 220 -20.02 17.01 0.47
C MET A 220 -18.50 16.75 0.51
N LYS A 221 -17.85 16.58 -0.65
CA LYS A 221 -16.38 16.38 -0.72
C LYS A 221 -15.61 17.70 -0.62
N HIS A 222 -16.27 18.83 -0.84
CA HIS A 222 -15.65 20.14 -0.72
C HIS A 222 -15.17 20.42 0.71
N ARG A 223 -14.08 21.19 0.84
CA ARG A 223 -13.57 21.63 2.14
C ARG A 223 -14.64 22.44 2.88
N ILE A 224 -15.08 21.93 4.02
CA ILE A 224 -16.03 22.59 4.90
C ILE A 224 -15.35 23.73 5.66
N SER A 225 -16.00 24.89 5.73
CA SER A 225 -15.62 26.02 6.58
C SER A 225 -16.82 26.40 7.44
N VAL A 226 -16.66 26.30 8.75
CA VAL A 226 -17.72 26.57 9.71
C VAL A 226 -17.60 27.99 10.25
N GLN A 227 -18.73 28.67 10.41
CA GLN A 227 -18.85 29.97 11.05
C GLN A 227 -19.98 29.92 12.08
N PHE A 228 -19.65 30.18 13.34
CA PHE A 228 -20.66 30.30 14.40
C PHE A 228 -21.25 31.71 14.40
N GLU A 229 -22.58 31.80 14.50
CA GLU A 229 -23.27 33.08 14.57
C GLU A 229 -22.85 33.86 15.83
N GLY A 230 -22.51 35.14 15.66
CA GLY A 230 -22.11 36.02 16.77
C GLY A 230 -20.68 35.79 17.30
N GLU A 231 -19.92 34.83 16.77
CA GLU A 231 -18.54 34.57 17.20
C GLU A 231 -17.51 35.20 16.23
N PRO A 232 -16.54 35.98 16.74
CA PRO A 232 -15.44 36.47 15.94
C PRO A 232 -14.45 35.32 15.67
N GLY A 233 -14.70 34.57 14.62
CA GLY A 233 -13.84 33.46 14.22
C GLY A 233 -13.86 33.23 12.72
N VAL A 234 -12.73 33.48 12.07
CA VAL A 234 -12.42 33.09 10.68
C VAL A 234 -11.33 32.01 10.72
N ASP A 235 -11.30 31.21 11.79
CA ASP A 235 -10.26 30.19 11.94
C ASP A 235 -10.75 28.85 11.41
N ALA A 236 -10.27 28.50 10.21
CA ALA A 236 -10.77 27.35 9.45
C ALA A 236 -10.46 25.99 10.12
N GLY A 237 -9.51 25.95 11.06
CA GLY A 237 -9.09 24.72 11.74
C GLY A 237 -9.81 24.46 13.07
N GLY A 238 -9.84 25.45 13.97
CA GLY A 238 -10.42 25.31 15.30
C GLY A 238 -11.93 25.12 15.28
N LEU A 239 -12.64 25.99 14.54
CA LEU A 239 -14.11 25.94 14.48
C LEU A 239 -14.63 24.69 13.80
N LEU A 240 -13.90 24.18 12.80
CA LEU A 240 -14.26 22.92 12.14
C LEU A 240 -14.12 21.73 13.09
N LYS A 241 -13.06 21.71 13.91
CA LYS A 241 -12.85 20.67 14.92
C LYS A 241 -13.95 20.70 15.98
N ASP A 242 -14.28 21.89 16.49
CA ASP A 242 -15.36 22.08 17.46
C ASP A 242 -16.71 21.62 16.91
N TRP A 243 -17.01 21.97 15.66
CA TRP A 243 -18.22 21.57 14.97
C TRP A 243 -18.35 20.05 14.85
N TYR A 244 -17.31 19.35 14.40
CA TYR A 244 -17.33 17.88 14.35
C TYR A 244 -17.46 17.25 15.73
N GLN A 245 -16.77 17.81 16.73
CA GLN A 245 -16.82 17.29 18.10
C GLN A 245 -18.22 17.42 18.68
N GLU A 246 -18.89 18.56 18.54
CA GLU A 246 -20.23 18.75 19.08
C GLU A 246 -21.29 17.98 18.27
N LEU A 247 -21.20 17.97 16.94
CA LEU A 247 -22.06 17.12 16.10
C LEU A 247 -21.97 15.66 16.52
N SER A 248 -20.77 15.14 16.76
CA SER A 248 -20.61 13.74 17.16
C SER A 248 -21.32 13.40 18.47
N LYS A 249 -21.45 14.35 19.41
CA LYS A 249 -22.24 14.15 20.63
C LYS A 249 -23.73 14.25 20.36
N GLN A 250 -24.16 15.26 19.59
CA GLN A 250 -25.58 15.51 19.31
C GLN A 250 -26.20 14.40 18.48
N ILE A 251 -25.46 13.76 17.57
CA ILE A 251 -25.93 12.59 16.83
C ILE A 251 -26.41 11.47 17.77
N PHE A 252 -25.74 11.27 18.90
CA PHE A 252 -26.11 10.27 19.91
C PHE A 252 -26.96 10.83 21.05
N ASN A 253 -27.55 12.01 20.89
CA ASN A 253 -28.45 12.57 21.89
C ASN A 253 -29.76 11.76 21.89
N PRO A 254 -30.15 11.13 23.02
CA PRO A 254 -31.31 10.25 23.08
C PRO A 254 -32.63 10.99 22.79
N ASN A 255 -32.66 12.31 22.96
CA ASN A 255 -33.83 13.14 22.68
C ASN A 255 -34.19 13.17 21.19
N TYR A 256 -33.24 12.87 20.29
CA TYR A 256 -33.50 12.77 18.85
C TYR A 256 -33.96 11.38 18.42
N ALA A 257 -33.86 10.37 19.28
CA ALA A 257 -34.25 8.98 19.00
C ALA A 257 -33.66 8.41 17.70
N LEU A 258 -32.40 8.78 17.39
CA LEU A 258 -31.69 8.33 16.17
C LEU A 258 -30.83 7.08 16.40
N PHE A 259 -30.27 6.91 17.60
CA PHE A 259 -29.35 5.84 17.99
C PHE A 259 -29.65 5.37 19.42
#